data_AF-A0A850LVZ1-F1
#
_entry.id   AF-A0A850LVZ1-F1
#
_cell.length_a   1.000
_cell.length_b   1.000
_cell.length_c   1.000
_cell.angle_alpha   90.00
_cell.angle_beta   90.00
_cell.angle_gamma   90.00
#
_symmetry.space_group_name_H-M   'P 1'
#
loop_
_entity.id
_entity.type
_entity.pdbx_description
1 polymer ?
#
loop_
_entity_poly.entity_id
_entity_poly.type
_entity_poly.pdbx_seq_one_letter_code
_entity_poly.pdbx_strand_id
1 'polypeptide(L)'
;MTLPDIQNTKSDYKFSLNRVGIKDIIKKVRIVKDSEVTEFPAKFSAYVDLPKELKGIHMSRNPQTIQDVLNELTFKPSSHIEEFMRKMSTHLLSRHEYATIAEVECDGIVVIEVPNERTGKQQKAHPIKVKAISKKENDQVKTRVFLNISAFGINACPCAKDLMIDYANEIISERREKFDLNEKNIKNILDIMPIATHSQRCKGSLTIEIPDNLTIDLLKLINIIENSMSAKVQDVLKRVDEAKLVRLAHLNPKFVEDSCREMAIKVVEGFPNFPDDCEVTLEIEALESIHQHNAYAQKQATFKKLREEFKKS
;
A
#
# COMPACT_ATOMS: atom_id res chain seq x y z
N MET A 1 18.08 -40.89 23.89
CA MET A 1 18.37 -39.92 24.97
C MET A 1 17.46 -38.72 24.78
N THR A 2 16.56 -38.45 25.72
CA THR A 2 15.74 -37.24 25.75
C THR A 2 16.57 -36.11 26.37
N LEU A 3 16.95 -35.13 25.55
CA LEU A 3 17.68 -33.95 26.03
C LEU A 3 16.71 -33.05 26.84
N PRO A 4 17.15 -32.46 27.96
CA PRO A 4 16.31 -31.60 28.78
C PRO A 4 15.92 -30.33 28.03
N ASP A 5 14.62 -29.98 28.08
CA ASP A 5 14.07 -28.79 27.43
C ASP A 5 14.31 -27.55 28.32
N ILE A 6 15.49 -26.94 28.15
CA ILE A 6 15.96 -25.78 28.92
C ILE A 6 14.99 -24.58 28.80
N GLN A 7 14.16 -24.52 27.75
CA GLN A 7 13.29 -23.39 27.46
C GLN A 7 12.01 -23.35 28.32
N ASN A 8 11.62 -24.49 28.88
CA ASN A 8 10.54 -24.59 29.90
C ASN A 8 11.03 -24.33 31.33
N THR A 9 12.31 -23.98 31.51
CA THR A 9 12.77 -23.51 32.81
C THR A 9 12.24 -22.11 33.07
N LYS A 10 12.06 -21.79 34.36
CA LYS A 10 11.62 -20.47 34.79
C LYS A 10 12.62 -19.43 34.28
N SER A 11 12.12 -18.36 33.69
CA SER A 11 12.98 -17.26 33.26
C SER A 11 13.68 -16.63 34.47
N ASP A 12 14.98 -16.38 34.33
CA ASP A 12 15.73 -15.54 35.28
C ASP A 12 15.45 -14.04 35.04
N TYR A 13 14.79 -13.72 33.91
CA TYR A 13 14.47 -12.37 33.47
C TYR A 13 13.00 -12.02 33.75
N LYS A 14 12.75 -10.78 34.18
CA LYS A 14 11.44 -10.33 34.69
C LYS A 14 10.52 -9.69 33.63
N PHE A 15 10.93 -9.66 32.37
CA PHE A 15 10.22 -8.95 31.30
C PHE A 15 9.54 -9.92 30.33
N SER A 16 8.32 -9.58 29.93
CA SER A 16 7.63 -10.21 28.80
C SER A 16 8.16 -9.64 27.48
N LEU A 17 7.97 -10.37 26.38
CA LEU A 17 8.31 -9.92 25.04
C LEU A 17 7.04 -9.76 24.22
N ASN A 18 6.91 -8.62 23.54
CA ASN A 18 5.74 -8.33 22.71
C ASN A 18 5.71 -9.16 21.41
N ARG A 19 6.89 -9.50 20.87
CA ARG A 19 7.03 -10.26 19.62
C ARG A 19 8.20 -11.22 19.71
N VAL A 20 7.93 -12.50 19.60
CA VAL A 20 8.93 -13.55 19.39
C VAL A 20 8.42 -14.52 18.32
N GLY A 21 9.31 -14.94 17.42
CA GLY A 21 8.95 -15.89 16.38
C GLY A 21 9.98 -15.94 15.26
N ILE A 22 9.50 -16.12 14.03
CA ILE A 22 10.31 -16.26 12.82
C ILE A 22 10.07 -15.07 11.88
N LYS A 23 11.08 -14.75 11.07
CA LYS A 23 11.04 -13.62 10.14
C LYS A 23 11.56 -14.02 8.76
N ASP A 24 10.99 -13.41 7.73
CA ASP A 24 11.47 -13.46 6.34
C ASP A 24 11.55 -14.89 5.73
N ILE A 25 10.65 -15.80 6.14
CA ILE A 25 10.55 -17.12 5.52
C ILE A 25 9.86 -17.00 4.16
N ILE A 26 10.54 -17.39 3.09
CA ILE A 26 9.98 -17.34 1.74
C ILE A 26 9.12 -18.58 1.50
N LYS A 27 7.85 -18.38 1.13
CA LYS A 27 6.89 -19.42 0.73
C LYS A 27 6.13 -18.99 -0.52
N LYS A 28 5.56 -19.96 -1.24
CA LYS A 28 4.69 -19.70 -2.38
C LYS A 28 3.26 -19.51 -1.89
N VAL A 29 2.63 -18.42 -2.31
CA VAL A 29 1.20 -18.17 -2.11
C VAL A 29 0.45 -18.58 -3.36
N ARG A 30 -0.69 -19.25 -3.21
CA ARG A 30 -1.60 -19.62 -4.30
C ARG A 30 -3.01 -19.16 -3.94
N ILE A 31 -3.51 -18.16 -4.67
CA ILE A 31 -4.86 -17.61 -4.55
C ILE A 31 -5.69 -18.08 -5.75
N VAL A 32 -6.88 -18.63 -5.50
CA VAL A 32 -7.77 -19.14 -6.55
C VAL A 32 -9.11 -18.42 -6.49
N LYS A 33 -9.37 -17.54 -7.46
CA LYS A 33 -10.60 -16.74 -7.54
C LYS A 33 -11.24 -16.92 -8.92
N ASP A 34 -12.50 -17.34 -8.97
CA ASP A 34 -13.29 -17.45 -10.21
C ASP A 34 -12.59 -18.22 -11.36
N SER A 35 -11.84 -19.28 -11.01
CA SER A 35 -10.97 -20.09 -11.91
C SER A 35 -9.63 -19.45 -12.33
N GLU A 36 -9.37 -18.20 -11.95
CA GLU A 36 -8.04 -17.59 -12.07
C GLU A 36 -7.16 -17.99 -10.89
N VAL A 37 -5.92 -18.38 -11.19
CA VAL A 37 -4.93 -18.76 -10.19
C VAL A 37 -3.83 -17.71 -10.19
N THR A 38 -3.67 -17.00 -9.08
CA THR A 38 -2.55 -16.09 -8.85
C THR A 38 -1.55 -16.77 -7.92
N GLU A 39 -0.32 -16.96 -8.41
CA GLU A 39 0.79 -17.48 -7.62
C GLU A 39 1.93 -16.48 -7.53
N PHE A 40 2.50 -16.31 -6.34
CA PHE A 40 3.69 -15.48 -6.16
C PHE A 40 4.51 -15.93 -4.94
N PRO A 41 5.84 -15.74 -4.96
CA PRO A 41 6.65 -15.88 -3.76
C PRO A 41 6.36 -14.73 -2.79
N ALA A 42 6.18 -15.04 -1.51
CA ALA A 42 6.00 -14.07 -0.45
C ALA A 42 6.90 -14.39 0.74
N LYS A 43 7.35 -13.34 1.43
CA LYS A 43 8.07 -13.42 2.70
C LYS A 43 7.04 -13.41 3.83
N PHE A 44 7.11 -14.42 4.68
CA PHE A 44 6.28 -14.55 5.85
C PHE A 44 7.08 -14.32 7.13
N SER A 45 6.51 -13.52 8.01
CA SER A 45 7.01 -13.31 9.36
C SER A 45 5.87 -13.54 10.33
N ALA A 46 6.12 -14.28 11.41
CA ALA A 46 5.07 -14.72 12.32
C ALA A 46 5.60 -14.67 13.75
N TYR A 47 4.78 -14.09 14.63
CA TYR A 47 5.14 -13.70 15.98
C TYR A 47 4.03 -14.03 16.95
N VAL A 48 4.40 -14.33 18.19
CA VAL A 48 3.53 -14.40 19.35
C VAL A 48 4.12 -13.57 20.49
N ASP A 49 3.30 -13.13 21.43
CA ASP A 49 3.77 -12.57 22.69
C ASP A 49 4.29 -13.66 23.62
N LEU A 50 5.30 -13.34 24.42
CA LEU A 50 5.92 -14.26 25.38
C LEU A 50 5.79 -13.70 26.81
N PRO A 51 5.09 -14.40 27.72
CA PRO A 51 4.97 -13.98 29.10
C PRO A 51 6.31 -14.11 29.85
N LYS A 52 6.48 -13.31 30.91
CA LYS A 52 7.73 -13.19 31.69
C LYS A 52 8.14 -14.50 32.40
N GLU A 53 7.19 -15.39 32.62
CA GLU A 53 7.38 -16.67 33.31
C GLU A 53 8.18 -17.68 32.48
N LEU A 54 8.18 -17.52 31.15
CA LEU A 54 8.83 -18.41 30.19
C LEU A 54 10.20 -17.87 29.78
N LYS A 55 11.24 -18.70 29.85
CA LYS A 55 12.63 -18.30 29.54
C LYS A 55 12.87 -18.13 28.04
N GLY A 56 12.09 -18.80 27.21
CA GLY A 56 12.11 -18.63 25.77
C GLY A 56 10.93 -19.32 25.11
N ILE A 57 10.72 -19.01 23.83
CA ILE A 57 9.93 -19.89 22.97
C ILE A 57 10.64 -21.25 22.87
N HIS A 58 9.91 -22.36 22.80
CA HIS A 58 10.50 -23.62 22.40
C HIS A 58 11.10 -23.45 20.99
N MET A 59 12.42 -23.29 20.85
CA MET A 59 13.08 -23.02 19.56
C MET A 59 12.98 -24.21 18.59
N SER A 60 12.69 -25.41 19.09
CA SER A 60 12.40 -26.58 18.25
C SER A 60 10.91 -26.78 17.96
N ARG A 61 9.99 -26.34 18.83
CA ARG A 61 8.54 -26.57 18.66
C ARG A 61 7.79 -25.37 18.12
N ASN A 62 8.14 -24.13 18.47
CA ASN A 62 7.42 -22.94 18.00
C ASN A 62 7.78 -22.57 16.56
N PRO A 63 9.07 -22.46 16.15
CA PRO A 63 9.40 -22.29 14.74
C PRO A 63 8.89 -23.44 13.87
N GLN A 64 8.90 -24.68 14.38
CA GLN A 64 8.31 -25.82 13.68
C GLN A 64 6.80 -25.69 13.57
N THR A 65 6.09 -25.37 14.67
CA THR A 65 4.64 -25.14 14.66
C THR A 65 4.28 -24.01 13.70
N ILE A 66 4.99 -22.88 13.75
CA ILE A 66 4.77 -21.76 12.84
C ILE A 66 5.04 -22.21 11.39
N GLN A 67 6.10 -22.96 11.13
CA GLN A 67 6.38 -23.51 9.81
C GLN A 67 5.33 -24.52 9.36
N ASP A 68 4.81 -25.35 10.25
CA ASP A 68 3.77 -26.34 9.96
C ASP A 68 2.46 -25.64 9.61
N VAL A 69 2.07 -24.62 10.39
CA VAL A 69 0.91 -23.77 10.07
C VAL A 69 1.10 -23.08 8.71
N LEU A 70 2.28 -22.50 8.48
CA LEU A 70 2.61 -21.87 7.20
C LEU A 70 2.53 -22.87 6.05
N ASN A 71 3.12 -24.05 6.19
CA ASN A 71 3.12 -25.09 5.17
C ASN A 71 1.70 -25.60 4.91
N GLU A 72 0.99 -26.02 5.95
CA GLU A 72 -0.37 -26.58 5.85
C GLU A 72 -1.31 -25.64 5.09
N LEU A 73 -1.26 -24.34 5.41
CA LEU A 73 -2.13 -23.37 4.79
C LEU A 73 -1.63 -22.95 3.41
N THR A 74 -0.32 -22.84 3.16
CA THR A 74 0.20 -22.45 1.82
C THR A 74 -0.07 -23.52 0.76
N PHE A 75 -0.24 -24.79 1.15
CA PHE A 75 -0.65 -25.85 0.23
C PHE A 75 -2.16 -25.90 -0.03
N LYS A 76 -2.99 -25.22 0.77
CA LYS A 76 -4.45 -25.15 0.59
C LYS A 76 -4.80 -23.86 -0.17
N PRO A 77 -5.45 -23.95 -1.35
CA PRO A 77 -5.86 -22.76 -2.06
C PRO A 77 -6.89 -21.98 -1.24
N SER A 78 -6.68 -20.66 -1.11
CA SER A 78 -7.67 -19.72 -0.57
C SER A 78 -8.18 -18.83 -1.68
N SER A 79 -9.44 -18.39 -1.58
CA SER A 79 -10.00 -17.44 -2.55
C SER A 79 -9.44 -16.02 -2.39
N HIS A 80 -9.04 -15.67 -1.17
CA HIS A 80 -8.57 -14.33 -0.81
C HIS A 80 -7.40 -14.40 0.17
N ILE A 81 -6.42 -13.50 0.03
CA ILE A 81 -5.23 -13.47 0.87
C ILE A 81 -5.57 -13.10 2.32
N GLU A 82 -6.59 -12.28 2.51
CA GLU A 82 -7.05 -11.79 3.80
C GLU A 82 -7.59 -12.93 4.67
N GLU A 83 -8.37 -13.83 4.07
CA GLU A 83 -8.90 -15.03 4.73
C GLU A 83 -7.76 -15.99 5.10
N PHE A 84 -6.81 -16.19 4.18
CA PHE A 84 -5.62 -17.00 4.42
C PHE A 84 -4.81 -16.47 5.61
N MET A 85 -4.54 -15.16 5.65
CA MET A 85 -3.80 -14.52 6.73
C MET A 85 -4.57 -14.57 8.06
N ARG A 86 -5.90 -14.41 8.03
CA ARG A 86 -6.78 -14.55 9.21
C ARG A 86 -6.65 -15.94 9.81
N LYS A 87 -6.87 -16.98 9.00
CA LYS A 87 -6.76 -18.40 9.42
C LYS A 87 -5.39 -18.71 9.99
N MET A 88 -4.34 -18.20 9.37
CA MET A 88 -2.97 -18.41 9.81
C MET A 88 -2.70 -17.79 11.18
N SER A 89 -3.13 -16.54 11.41
CA SER A 89 -2.98 -15.86 12.69
C SER A 89 -3.82 -16.54 13.79
N THR A 90 -5.07 -16.93 13.51
CA THR A 90 -5.92 -17.63 14.49
C THR A 90 -5.38 -19.03 14.82
N HIS A 91 -4.89 -19.75 13.81
CA HIS A 91 -4.34 -21.09 14.02
C HIS A 91 -3.03 -20.99 14.81
N LEU A 92 -2.20 -19.99 14.51
CA LEU A 92 -0.99 -19.71 15.26
C LEU A 92 -1.28 -19.45 16.75
N LEU A 93 -2.28 -18.62 17.05
CA LEU A 93 -2.71 -18.37 18.44
C LEU A 93 -3.22 -19.64 19.12
N SER A 94 -4.03 -20.45 18.43
CA SER A 94 -4.58 -21.69 19.00
C SER A 94 -3.52 -22.75 19.35
N ARG A 95 -2.35 -22.70 18.70
CA ARG A 95 -1.24 -23.63 18.96
C ARG A 95 -0.32 -23.16 20.09
N HIS A 96 -0.48 -21.93 20.55
CA HIS A 96 0.33 -21.33 21.60
C HIS A 96 -0.57 -20.90 22.77
N GLU A 97 -0.91 -21.85 23.65
CA GLU A 97 -1.85 -21.64 24.76
C GLU A 97 -1.45 -20.51 25.71
N TYR A 98 -0.14 -20.23 25.83
CA TYR A 98 0.39 -19.17 26.67
C TYR A 98 0.30 -17.77 26.04
N ALA A 99 0.09 -17.69 24.72
CA ALA A 99 0.09 -16.43 23.97
C ALA A 99 -1.28 -15.77 24.02
N THR A 100 -1.30 -14.45 24.15
CA THR A 100 -2.52 -13.65 24.08
C THR A 100 -2.68 -12.97 22.72
N ILE A 101 -1.58 -12.82 21.97
CA ILE A 101 -1.52 -12.15 20.68
C ILE A 101 -0.70 -13.01 19.71
N ALA A 102 -1.20 -13.15 18.48
CA ALA A 102 -0.46 -13.71 17.36
C ALA A 102 -0.49 -12.75 16.17
N GLU A 103 0.68 -12.41 15.64
CA GLU A 103 0.84 -11.56 14.46
C GLU A 103 1.43 -12.35 13.31
N VAL A 104 0.86 -12.18 12.11
CA VAL A 104 1.43 -12.75 10.89
C VAL A 104 1.48 -11.68 9.81
N GLU A 105 2.64 -11.52 9.21
CA GLU A 105 2.96 -10.54 8.17
C GLU A 105 3.37 -11.29 6.90
N CYS A 106 2.85 -10.85 5.77
CA CYS A 106 3.12 -11.38 4.44
C CYS A 106 3.51 -10.23 3.52
N ASP A 107 4.74 -10.22 3.03
CA ASP A 107 5.24 -9.25 2.06
C ASP A 107 5.48 -9.95 0.72
N GLY A 108 4.91 -9.43 -0.37
CA GLY A 108 5.05 -10.03 -1.69
C GLY A 108 4.91 -9.02 -2.83
N ILE A 109 4.89 -9.55 -4.05
CA ILE A 109 4.63 -8.77 -5.26
C ILE A 109 3.54 -9.51 -6.03
N VAL A 110 2.40 -8.85 -6.26
CA VAL A 110 1.37 -9.35 -7.16
C VAL A 110 1.59 -8.75 -8.54
N VAL A 111 1.46 -9.58 -9.57
CA VAL A 111 1.59 -9.16 -10.97
C VAL A 111 0.21 -9.20 -11.59
N ILE A 112 -0.24 -8.07 -12.11
CA ILE A 112 -1.60 -7.94 -12.66
C ILE A 112 -1.52 -7.57 -14.14
N GLU A 113 -2.35 -8.21 -14.95
CA GLU A 113 -2.53 -7.85 -16.35
C GLU A 113 -3.39 -6.58 -16.46
N VAL A 114 -2.86 -5.59 -17.17
CA VAL A 114 -3.58 -4.37 -17.50
C VAL A 114 -3.67 -4.20 -19.02
N PRO A 115 -4.82 -3.75 -19.54
CA PRO A 115 -4.96 -3.47 -20.96
C PRO A 115 -4.05 -2.30 -21.36
N ASN A 116 -3.49 -2.39 -22.55
CA ASN A 116 -2.74 -1.32 -23.20
C ASN A 116 -3.34 -1.10 -24.59
N GLU A 117 -3.79 0.14 -24.85
CA GLU A 117 -4.48 0.52 -26.09
C GLU A 117 -3.72 0.13 -27.37
N ARG A 118 -2.38 -0.02 -27.32
CA ARG A 118 -1.53 -0.21 -28.51
C ARG A 118 -0.62 -1.42 -28.49
N THR A 119 -0.40 -2.05 -27.34
CA THR A 119 0.36 -3.31 -27.23
C THR A 119 -0.52 -4.48 -26.81
N GLY A 120 -1.82 -4.24 -26.57
CA GLY A 120 -2.79 -5.26 -26.17
C GLY A 120 -2.83 -5.41 -24.66
N LYS A 121 -1.94 -6.22 -24.10
CA LYS A 121 -1.85 -6.48 -22.65
C LYS A 121 -0.41 -6.32 -22.17
N GLN A 122 -0.26 -5.81 -20.95
CA GLN A 122 1.02 -5.75 -20.25
C GLN A 122 0.80 -6.15 -18.79
N GLN A 123 1.87 -6.58 -18.14
CA GLN A 123 1.85 -6.95 -16.74
C GLN A 123 2.47 -5.82 -15.91
N LYS A 124 1.91 -5.54 -14.74
CA LYS A 124 2.48 -4.61 -13.76
C LYS A 124 2.67 -5.28 -12.41
N ALA A 125 3.82 -5.03 -11.81
CA ALA A 125 4.17 -5.52 -10.48
C ALA A 125 3.76 -4.51 -9.39
N HIS A 126 2.99 -4.99 -8.41
CA HIS A 126 2.51 -4.21 -7.28
C HIS A 126 2.96 -4.85 -5.97
N PRO A 127 3.75 -4.14 -5.14
CA PRO A 127 4.07 -4.60 -3.80
C PRO A 127 2.80 -4.73 -2.95
N ILE A 128 2.60 -5.90 -2.35
CA ILE A 128 1.50 -6.19 -1.44
C ILE A 128 2.07 -6.51 -0.07
N LYS A 129 1.42 -6.02 0.99
CA LYS A 129 1.68 -6.44 2.36
C LYS A 129 0.38 -6.75 3.06
N VAL A 130 0.31 -7.88 3.74
CA VAL A 130 -0.88 -8.24 4.53
C VAL A 130 -0.43 -8.54 5.94
N LYS A 131 -1.09 -7.92 6.92
CA LYS A 131 -0.83 -8.15 8.34
C LYS A 131 -2.11 -8.63 9.01
N ALA A 132 -2.05 -9.76 9.70
CA ALA A 132 -3.13 -10.29 10.53
C ALA A 132 -2.71 -10.31 11.99
N ILE A 133 -3.56 -9.80 12.88
CA ILE A 133 -3.34 -9.74 14.31
C ILE A 133 -4.53 -10.41 14.99
N SER A 134 -4.31 -11.54 15.64
CA SER A 134 -5.32 -12.22 16.47
C SER A 134 -5.01 -11.97 17.92
N LYS A 135 -6.02 -11.55 18.69
CA LYS A 135 -5.91 -11.29 20.12
C LYS A 135 -7.00 -12.04 20.88
N LYS A 136 -6.63 -12.65 22.01
CA LYS A 136 -7.56 -13.29 22.95
C LYS A 136 -8.12 -12.23 23.91
N GLU A 137 -9.43 -12.01 23.88
CA GLU A 137 -10.16 -11.11 24.78
C GLU A 137 -11.40 -11.85 25.34
N ASN A 138 -11.52 -11.99 26.66
CA ASN A 138 -12.66 -12.64 27.34
C ASN A 138 -13.03 -14.02 26.76
N ASP A 139 -12.04 -14.88 26.55
CA ASP A 139 -12.16 -16.21 25.91
C ASP A 139 -12.68 -16.23 24.46
N GLN A 140 -12.81 -15.06 23.83
CA GLN A 140 -13.04 -14.93 22.40
C GLN A 140 -11.75 -14.50 21.69
N VAL A 141 -11.59 -14.92 20.44
CA VAL A 141 -10.47 -14.48 19.59
C VAL A 141 -10.99 -13.44 18.61
N LYS A 142 -10.44 -12.23 18.68
CA LYS A 142 -10.71 -11.17 17.71
C LYS A 142 -9.52 -11.03 16.77
N THR A 143 -9.78 -11.06 15.47
CA THR A 143 -8.72 -10.93 14.45
C THR A 143 -8.93 -9.69 13.60
N ARG A 144 -7.90 -8.87 13.50
CA ARG A 144 -7.84 -7.71 12.58
C ARG A 144 -6.90 -8.03 11.45
N VAL A 145 -7.31 -7.74 10.21
CA VAL A 145 -6.49 -7.97 9.01
C VAL A 145 -6.33 -6.66 8.30
N PHE A 146 -5.10 -6.28 7.96
CA PHE A 146 -4.76 -5.07 7.23
C PHE A 146 -4.13 -5.47 5.92
N LEU A 147 -4.72 -5.02 4.81
CA LEU A 147 -4.19 -5.22 3.48
C LEU A 147 -3.63 -3.91 2.95
N ASN A 148 -2.34 -3.89 2.67
CA ASN A 148 -1.63 -2.82 2.00
C ASN A 148 -1.30 -3.23 0.57
N ILE A 149 -1.59 -2.33 -0.38
CA ILE A 149 -1.13 -2.46 -1.76
C ILE A 149 -0.46 -1.16 -2.18
N SER A 150 0.60 -1.28 -2.98
CA SER A 150 1.32 -0.14 -3.51
C SER A 150 1.28 -0.09 -5.04
N ALA A 151 1.16 1.11 -5.58
CA ALA A 151 1.27 1.36 -7.02
C ALA A 151 2.15 2.57 -7.28
N PHE A 152 2.70 2.64 -8.49
CA PHE A 152 3.55 3.74 -8.90
C PHE A 152 2.83 4.65 -9.87
N GLY A 153 3.19 5.93 -9.84
CA GLY A 153 2.77 6.93 -10.80
C GLY A 153 3.82 8.02 -10.93
N ILE A 154 3.42 9.15 -11.50
CA ILE A 154 4.27 10.34 -11.61
C ILE A 154 3.53 11.52 -11.00
N ASN A 155 4.26 12.35 -10.26
CA ASN A 155 3.80 13.69 -9.90
C ASN A 155 4.67 14.73 -10.60
N ALA A 156 4.02 15.76 -11.11
CA ALA A 156 4.66 16.98 -11.60
C ALA A 156 4.46 18.09 -10.56
N CYS A 157 5.48 18.89 -10.31
CA CYS A 157 5.46 19.90 -9.25
C CYS A 157 4.68 21.15 -9.66
N PRO A 158 3.63 21.54 -8.92
CA PRO A 158 2.91 22.80 -9.17
C PRO A 158 3.82 24.03 -8.95
N CYS A 159 4.60 24.04 -7.86
CA CYS A 159 5.46 25.18 -7.50
C CYS A 159 6.47 25.52 -8.60
N ALA A 160 7.21 24.52 -9.10
CA ALA A 160 8.17 24.75 -10.17
C ALA A 160 7.49 25.11 -11.50
N LYS A 161 6.25 24.65 -11.74
CA LYS A 161 5.46 25.05 -12.90
C LYS A 161 5.08 26.53 -12.81
N ASP A 162 4.64 27.00 -11.64
CA ASP A 162 4.27 28.40 -11.43
C ASP A 162 5.46 29.34 -11.63
N LEU A 163 6.64 28.98 -11.11
CA LEU A 163 7.88 29.73 -11.36
C LEU A 163 8.20 29.84 -12.87
N MET A 164 7.99 28.77 -13.61
CA MET A 164 8.21 28.75 -15.06
C MET A 164 7.14 29.54 -15.83
N ILE A 165 5.90 29.61 -15.30
CA ILE A 165 4.83 30.47 -15.83
C ILE A 165 5.19 31.93 -15.64
N ASP A 166 5.65 32.32 -14.44
CA ASP A 166 6.05 33.70 -14.13
C ASP A 166 7.18 34.17 -15.05
N TYR A 167 8.21 33.34 -15.21
CA TYR A 167 9.32 33.62 -16.11
C TYR A 167 8.87 33.71 -17.59
N ALA A 168 7.98 32.83 -18.03
CA ALA A 168 7.42 32.90 -19.38
C ALA A 168 6.58 34.18 -19.59
N ASN A 169 5.80 34.58 -18.58
CA ASN A 169 5.00 35.80 -18.60
C ASN A 169 5.87 37.05 -18.73
N GLU A 170 7.00 37.11 -18.01
CA GLU A 170 7.99 38.20 -18.10
C GLU A 170 8.50 38.35 -19.54
N ILE A 171 9.01 37.26 -20.13
CA ILE A 171 9.56 37.25 -21.50
C ILE A 171 8.51 37.66 -22.56
N ILE A 172 7.28 37.15 -22.43
CA ILE A 172 6.22 37.45 -23.40
C ILE A 172 5.79 38.91 -23.25
N SER A 173 5.69 39.41 -22.02
CA SER A 173 5.29 40.80 -21.73
C SER A 173 6.27 41.81 -22.30
N GLU A 174 7.58 41.55 -22.21
CA GLU A 174 8.61 42.40 -22.85
C GLU A 174 8.50 42.45 -24.38
N ARG A 175 7.92 41.42 -25.00
CA ARG A 175 7.82 41.27 -26.46
C ARG A 175 6.40 41.46 -26.97
N ARG A 176 5.47 41.89 -26.13
CA ARG A 176 4.03 41.94 -26.45
C ARG A 176 3.72 42.83 -27.64
N GLU A 177 4.43 43.95 -27.81
CA GLU A 177 4.23 44.87 -28.93
C GLU A 177 4.64 44.26 -30.27
N LYS A 178 5.70 43.43 -30.28
CA LYS A 178 6.16 42.74 -31.48
C LYS A 178 5.11 41.76 -32.02
N PHE A 179 4.28 41.20 -31.15
CA PHE A 179 3.28 40.19 -31.49
C PHE A 179 1.83 40.70 -31.36
N ASP A 180 1.64 42.00 -31.13
CA ASP A 180 0.31 42.62 -30.92
C ASP A 180 -0.53 41.88 -29.85
N LEU A 181 0.10 41.57 -28.71
CA LEU A 181 -0.54 40.83 -27.61
C LEU A 181 -0.96 41.77 -26.48
N ASN A 182 -2.18 41.59 -25.98
CA ASN A 182 -2.63 42.19 -24.72
C ASN A 182 -2.52 41.20 -23.54
N GLU A 183 -2.67 41.68 -22.31
CA GLU A 183 -2.55 40.86 -21.09
C GLU A 183 -3.51 39.66 -21.07
N LYS A 184 -4.73 39.84 -21.58
CA LYS A 184 -5.72 38.76 -21.66
C LYS A 184 -5.25 37.66 -22.61
N ASN A 185 -4.65 38.02 -23.76
CA ASN A 185 -4.09 37.05 -24.69
C ASN A 185 -2.91 36.30 -24.07
N ILE A 186 -2.03 36.99 -23.35
CA ILE A 186 -0.88 36.36 -22.68
C ILE A 186 -1.35 35.33 -21.66
N LYS A 187 -2.29 35.69 -20.79
CA LYS A 187 -2.87 34.77 -19.81
C LYS A 187 -3.49 33.54 -20.48
N ASN A 188 -4.31 33.75 -21.51
CA ASN A 188 -4.93 32.63 -22.23
C ASN A 188 -3.90 31.70 -22.89
N ILE A 189 -2.77 32.22 -23.38
CA ILE A 189 -1.68 31.42 -23.94
C ILE A 189 -1.02 30.57 -22.84
N LEU A 190 -0.72 31.17 -21.69
CA LEU A 190 -0.08 30.47 -20.57
C LEU A 190 -1.00 29.37 -20.00
N ASP A 191 -2.31 29.62 -19.93
CA ASP A 191 -3.30 28.67 -19.41
C ASP A 191 -3.43 27.38 -20.25
N ILE A 192 -3.13 27.43 -21.55
CA ILE A 192 -3.25 26.27 -22.46
C ILE A 192 -1.92 25.54 -22.70
N MET A 193 -0.79 26.16 -22.38
CA MET A 193 0.51 25.57 -22.65
C MET A 193 0.93 24.58 -21.55
N PRO A 194 1.45 23.39 -21.90
CA PRO A 194 2.09 22.51 -20.94
C PRO A 194 3.47 23.09 -20.59
N ILE A 195 3.48 24.03 -19.65
CA ILE A 195 4.72 24.62 -19.12
C ILE A 195 5.56 23.53 -18.44
N ALA A 196 6.86 23.54 -18.72
CA ALA A 196 7.80 22.59 -18.15
C ALA A 196 7.87 22.73 -16.61
N THR A 197 7.99 21.61 -15.92
CA THR A 197 8.26 21.55 -14.49
C THR A 197 9.06 20.28 -14.21
N HIS A 198 9.69 20.17 -13.04
CA HIS A 198 10.24 18.88 -12.65
C HIS A 198 9.10 17.89 -12.34
N SER A 199 9.36 16.63 -12.64
CA SER A 199 8.47 15.54 -12.32
C SER A 199 9.27 14.32 -11.89
N GLN A 200 8.65 13.46 -11.10
CA GLN A 200 9.32 12.33 -10.48
C GLN A 200 8.39 11.16 -10.24
N ARG A 201 8.98 9.98 -10.12
CA ARG A 201 8.26 8.76 -9.77
C ARG A 201 7.72 8.88 -8.34
N CYS A 202 6.46 8.55 -8.17
CA CYS A 202 5.80 8.50 -6.86
C CYS A 202 5.34 7.09 -6.57
N LYS A 203 5.45 6.69 -5.31
CA LYS A 203 4.89 5.46 -4.77
C LYS A 203 3.71 5.83 -3.89
N GLY A 204 2.53 5.33 -4.23
CA GLY A 204 1.36 5.42 -3.39
C GLY A 204 1.09 4.09 -2.72
N SER A 205 0.71 4.12 -1.45
CA SER A 205 0.37 2.94 -0.66
C SER A 205 -0.96 3.15 0.05
N LEU A 206 -1.84 2.14 -0.03
CA LEU A 206 -3.15 2.14 0.60
C LEU A 206 -3.26 0.91 1.49
N THR A 207 -3.34 1.14 2.80
CA THR A 207 -3.63 0.13 3.82
C THR A 207 -5.09 0.22 4.24
N ILE A 208 -5.84 -0.86 4.15
CA ILE A 208 -7.23 -0.93 4.62
C ILE A 208 -7.38 -2.11 5.59
N GLU A 209 -8.07 -1.88 6.70
CA GLU A 209 -8.57 -2.95 7.56
C GLU A 209 -9.73 -3.68 6.91
N ILE A 210 -9.66 -5.01 6.91
CA ILE A 210 -10.58 -5.91 6.22
C ILE A 210 -11.40 -6.67 7.27
N PRO A 211 -12.71 -6.39 7.39
CA PRO A 211 -13.63 -7.14 8.24
C PRO A 211 -13.73 -8.62 7.88
N ASP A 212 -14.24 -9.44 8.79
CA ASP A 212 -14.31 -10.91 8.62
C ASP A 212 -15.08 -11.35 7.36
N ASN A 213 -16.16 -10.63 7.00
CA ASN A 213 -17.09 -11.01 5.93
C ASN A 213 -16.95 -10.16 4.67
N LEU A 214 -15.85 -9.42 4.53
CA LEU A 214 -15.60 -8.59 3.36
C LEU A 214 -14.30 -8.99 2.69
N THR A 215 -14.29 -8.87 1.36
CA THR A 215 -13.11 -9.04 0.53
C THR A 215 -12.94 -7.78 -0.29
N ILE A 216 -11.69 -7.47 -0.64
CA ILE A 216 -11.39 -6.29 -1.46
C ILE A 216 -10.78 -6.72 -2.79
N ASP A 217 -11.22 -6.05 -3.84
CA ASP A 217 -10.60 -6.16 -5.14
C ASP A 217 -9.32 -5.31 -5.20
N LEU A 218 -8.18 -5.99 -5.37
CA LEU A 218 -6.86 -5.35 -5.48
C LEU A 218 -6.80 -4.37 -6.66
N LEU A 219 -7.46 -4.68 -7.78
CA LEU A 219 -7.49 -3.80 -8.95
C LEU A 219 -8.17 -2.47 -8.63
N LYS A 220 -9.22 -2.49 -7.81
CA LYS A 220 -9.90 -1.28 -7.37
C LYS A 220 -8.98 -0.40 -6.53
N LEU A 221 -8.24 -0.98 -5.59
CA LEU A 221 -7.27 -0.25 -4.77
C LEU A 221 -6.13 0.35 -5.61
N ILE A 222 -5.57 -0.43 -6.55
CA ILE A 222 -4.52 0.03 -7.46
C ILE A 222 -5.02 1.20 -8.31
N ASN A 223 -6.23 1.10 -8.84
CA ASN A 223 -6.83 2.18 -9.62
C ASN A 223 -7.03 3.45 -8.80
N ILE A 224 -7.47 3.33 -7.53
CA ILE A 224 -7.57 4.47 -6.61
C ILE A 224 -6.21 5.15 -6.44
N ILE A 225 -5.15 4.37 -6.17
CA ILE A 225 -3.80 4.90 -5.99
C ILE A 225 -3.29 5.57 -7.27
N GLU A 226 -3.31 4.87 -8.41
CA GLU A 226 -2.79 5.40 -9.67
C GLU A 226 -3.52 6.67 -10.13
N ASN A 227 -4.85 6.73 -9.94
CA ASN A 227 -5.65 7.90 -10.32
C ASN A 227 -5.48 9.08 -9.35
N SER A 228 -4.86 8.89 -8.19
CA SER A 228 -4.63 9.96 -7.22
C SER A 228 -3.45 10.88 -7.61
N MET A 229 -2.51 10.38 -8.40
CA MET A 229 -1.29 11.08 -8.82
C MET A 229 -1.52 11.96 -10.07
N SER A 230 -0.48 12.62 -10.59
CA SER A 230 -0.58 13.44 -11.81
C SER A 230 -0.85 12.60 -13.05
N ALA A 231 -0.17 11.46 -13.20
CA ALA A 231 -0.45 10.47 -14.26
C ALA A 231 -0.02 9.04 -13.89
N LYS A 232 -0.55 8.07 -14.62
CA LYS A 232 -0.24 6.64 -14.47
C LYS A 232 1.01 6.27 -15.26
N VAL A 233 1.97 5.60 -14.63
CA VAL A 233 3.15 5.05 -15.33
C VAL A 233 2.82 3.72 -16.00
N GLN A 234 3.59 3.36 -17.02
CA GLN A 234 3.49 2.10 -17.75
C GLN A 234 4.90 1.51 -17.88
N ASP A 235 5.02 0.19 -17.99
CA ASP A 235 6.32 -0.47 -18.08
C ASP A 235 6.99 -0.21 -19.43
N VAL A 236 6.20 -0.21 -20.51
CA VAL A 236 6.68 0.11 -21.87
C VAL A 236 5.75 1.13 -22.52
N LEU A 237 6.33 2.21 -23.03
CA LEU A 237 5.64 3.28 -23.74
C LEU A 237 6.18 3.41 -25.15
N LYS A 238 5.29 3.52 -26.14
CA LYS A 238 5.67 4.04 -27.46
C LYS A 238 5.75 5.57 -27.38
N ARG A 239 6.50 6.22 -28.27
CA ARG A 239 6.71 7.69 -28.27
C ARG A 239 5.44 8.52 -28.11
N VAL A 240 4.35 8.12 -28.77
CA VAL A 240 3.09 8.85 -28.71
C VAL A 240 2.38 8.66 -27.35
N ASP A 241 2.54 7.50 -26.72
CA ASP A 241 2.00 7.23 -25.37
C ASP A 241 2.82 7.94 -24.30
N GLU A 242 4.15 7.97 -24.47
CA GLU A 242 5.06 8.76 -23.64
C GLU A 242 4.71 10.24 -23.68
N ALA A 243 4.55 10.82 -24.87
CA ALA A 243 4.13 12.21 -25.02
C ALA A 243 2.76 12.49 -24.37
N LYS A 244 1.81 11.54 -24.46
CA LYS A 244 0.49 11.64 -23.80
C LYS A 244 0.65 11.63 -22.28
N LEU A 245 1.44 10.71 -21.72
CA LEU A 245 1.69 10.61 -20.27
C LEU A 245 2.36 11.87 -19.73
N VAL A 246 3.44 12.33 -20.36
CA VAL A 246 4.19 13.53 -19.96
C VAL A 246 3.26 14.74 -19.98
N ARG A 247 2.48 14.92 -21.06
CA ARG A 247 1.51 16.01 -21.16
C ARG A 247 0.45 15.94 -20.06
N LEU A 248 -0.13 14.77 -19.81
CA LEU A 248 -1.12 14.60 -18.74
C LEU A 248 -0.55 14.97 -17.38
N ALA A 249 0.69 14.54 -17.08
CA ALA A 249 1.34 14.88 -15.81
C ALA A 249 1.51 16.40 -15.64
N HIS A 250 1.95 17.11 -16.68
CA HIS A 250 2.20 18.56 -16.62
C HIS A 250 0.92 19.40 -16.66
N LEU A 251 -0.17 18.86 -17.22
CA LEU A 251 -1.50 19.48 -17.18
C LEU A 251 -2.19 19.30 -15.83
N ASN A 252 -1.80 18.28 -15.05
CA ASN A 252 -2.37 17.95 -13.74
C ASN A 252 -1.28 17.87 -12.65
N PRO A 253 -0.50 18.95 -12.43
CA PRO A 253 0.55 18.94 -11.41
C PRO A 253 -0.09 18.82 -10.03
N LYS A 254 0.55 18.07 -9.14
CA LYS A 254 0.05 17.81 -7.78
C LYS A 254 1.20 17.77 -6.80
N PHE A 255 1.02 18.40 -5.63
CA PHE A 255 1.90 18.13 -4.50
C PHE A 255 1.66 16.71 -3.96
N VAL A 256 2.58 16.26 -3.10
CA VAL A 256 2.46 14.96 -2.42
C VAL A 256 1.20 14.93 -1.54
N GLU A 257 0.87 16.05 -0.91
CA GLU A 257 -0.32 16.25 -0.09
C GLU A 257 -1.59 16.20 -0.93
N ASP A 258 -1.59 16.83 -2.11
CA ASP A 258 -2.76 16.81 -3.01
C ASP A 258 -3.05 15.41 -3.51
N SER A 259 -2.00 14.64 -3.83
CA SER A 259 -2.15 13.24 -4.22
C SER A 259 -2.69 12.39 -3.07
N CYS A 260 -2.26 12.65 -1.83
CA CYS A 260 -2.78 11.96 -0.65
C CYS A 260 -4.25 12.31 -0.39
N ARG A 261 -4.64 13.59 -0.53
CA ARG A 261 -6.03 14.05 -0.41
C ARG A 261 -6.92 13.48 -1.50
N GLU A 262 -6.46 13.49 -2.75
CA GLU A 262 -7.15 12.90 -3.89
C GLU A 262 -7.35 11.39 -3.68
N MET A 263 -6.35 10.69 -3.13
CA MET A 263 -6.50 9.28 -2.77
C MET A 263 -7.58 9.08 -1.70
N ALA A 264 -7.65 9.96 -0.70
CA ALA A 264 -8.69 9.91 0.34
C ALA A 264 -10.10 10.07 -0.25
N ILE A 265 -10.29 11.05 -1.14
CA ILE A 265 -11.54 11.28 -1.87
C ILE A 265 -11.95 10.01 -2.61
N LYS A 266 -11.04 9.44 -3.42
CA LYS A 266 -11.31 8.24 -4.21
C LYS A 266 -11.58 7.00 -3.36
N VAL A 267 -11.01 6.89 -2.15
CA VAL A 267 -11.35 5.81 -1.21
C VAL A 267 -12.79 5.95 -0.72
N VAL A 268 -13.22 7.16 -0.34
CA VAL A 268 -14.59 7.40 0.13
C VAL A 268 -15.61 7.12 -0.98
N GLU A 269 -15.35 7.63 -2.19
CA GLU A 269 -16.19 7.40 -3.37
C GLU A 269 -16.19 5.92 -3.80
N GLY A 270 -15.03 5.26 -3.73
CA GLY A 270 -14.87 3.87 -4.09
C GLY A 270 -15.57 2.92 -3.11
N PHE A 271 -15.63 3.27 -1.82
CA PHE A 271 -16.16 2.38 -0.77
C PHE A 271 -17.23 3.09 0.09
N PRO A 272 -18.39 3.43 -0.49
CA PRO A 272 -19.42 4.24 0.18
C PRO A 272 -20.05 3.55 1.38
N ASN A 273 -20.11 2.20 1.36
CA ASN A 273 -20.75 1.37 2.39
C ASN A 273 -19.75 0.55 3.20
N PHE A 274 -18.45 0.88 3.16
CA PHE A 274 -17.45 0.22 4.01
C PHE A 274 -17.75 0.45 5.50
N PRO A 275 -17.45 -0.48 6.41
CA PRO A 275 -17.70 -0.27 7.83
C PRO A 275 -16.91 0.90 8.40
N ASP A 276 -17.60 1.68 9.24
CA ASP A 276 -17.16 2.99 9.71
C ASP A 276 -15.99 2.92 10.71
N ASP A 277 -15.86 1.80 11.42
CA ASP A 277 -14.84 1.51 12.43
C ASP A 277 -13.52 1.02 11.83
N CYS A 278 -13.52 0.60 10.57
CA CYS A 278 -12.32 0.13 9.89
C CYS A 278 -11.29 1.24 9.72
N GLU A 279 -10.04 0.91 10.02
CA GLU A 279 -8.91 1.80 9.80
C GLU A 279 -8.46 1.79 8.34
N VAL A 280 -8.01 2.96 7.89
CA VAL A 280 -7.39 3.16 6.58
C VAL A 280 -6.21 4.11 6.70
N THR A 281 -5.11 3.75 6.02
CA THR A 281 -3.90 4.55 5.93
C THR A 281 -3.55 4.78 4.47
N LEU A 282 -3.37 6.05 4.10
CA LEU A 282 -3.06 6.53 2.76
C LEU A 282 -1.67 7.15 2.81
N GLU A 283 -0.78 6.75 1.91
CA GLU A 283 0.58 7.24 1.87
C GLU A 283 0.96 7.58 0.43
N ILE A 284 1.62 8.72 0.22
CA ILE A 284 2.32 9.04 -1.02
C ILE A 284 3.77 9.38 -0.64
N GLU A 285 4.70 8.76 -1.34
CA GLU A 285 6.13 9.05 -1.29
C GLU A 285 6.59 9.47 -2.70
N ALA A 286 7.01 10.73 -2.86
CA ALA A 286 7.59 11.23 -4.08
C ALA A 286 9.12 11.12 -4.02
N LEU A 287 9.70 10.40 -4.98
CA LEU A 287 11.14 10.21 -5.09
C LEU A 287 11.76 11.44 -5.77
N GLU A 288 11.98 12.51 -5.00
CA GLU A 288 12.33 13.82 -5.55
C GLU A 288 13.54 13.78 -6.49
N SER A 289 13.38 14.41 -7.66
CA SER A 289 14.41 14.43 -8.71
C SER A 289 15.49 15.49 -8.51
N ILE A 290 15.19 16.53 -7.72
CA ILE A 290 16.07 17.68 -7.47
C ILE A 290 16.62 17.75 -6.03
N HIS A 291 16.25 16.78 -5.19
CA HIS A 291 16.65 16.71 -3.79
C HIS A 291 17.25 15.33 -3.45
N GLN A 292 18.04 15.27 -2.38
CA GLN A 292 18.64 14.02 -1.88
C GLN A 292 17.73 13.27 -0.88
N HIS A 293 16.47 13.68 -0.76
CA HIS A 293 15.48 13.11 0.15
C HIS A 293 14.13 13.04 -0.55
N ASN A 294 13.26 12.15 -0.09
CA ASN A 294 11.91 12.00 -0.63
C ASN A 294 10.94 12.96 0.07
N ALA A 295 9.93 13.43 -0.67
CA ALA A 295 8.78 14.09 -0.06
C ALA A 295 7.72 13.03 0.31
N TYR A 296 7.06 13.20 1.46
CA TYR A 296 6.15 12.19 2.00
C TYR A 296 4.91 12.83 2.62
N ALA A 297 3.74 12.28 2.33
CA ALA A 297 2.49 12.62 2.98
C ALA A 297 1.72 11.36 3.39
N GLN A 298 1.08 11.42 4.57
CA GLN A 298 0.26 10.34 5.10
C GLN A 298 -1.04 10.86 5.68
N LYS A 299 -2.11 10.07 5.51
CA LYS A 299 -3.36 10.21 6.25
C LYS A 299 -3.78 8.87 6.84
N GLN A 300 -3.90 8.81 8.15
CA GLN A 300 -4.48 7.68 8.88
C GLN A 300 -5.79 8.10 9.54
N ALA A 301 -6.85 7.33 9.32
CA ALA A 301 -8.18 7.62 9.86
C ALA A 301 -9.05 6.36 9.88
N THR A 302 -10.21 6.44 10.53
CA THR A 302 -11.30 5.50 10.30
C THR A 302 -12.14 5.93 9.08
N PHE A 303 -12.86 5.00 8.46
CA PHE A 303 -13.78 5.32 7.36
C PHE A 303 -14.83 6.36 7.76
N LYS A 304 -15.35 6.30 8.99
CA LYS A 304 -16.26 7.31 9.54
C LYS A 304 -15.68 8.71 9.43
N LYS A 305 -14.46 8.89 9.95
CA LYS A 305 -13.79 10.20 9.96
C LYS A 305 -13.50 10.69 8.55
N LEU A 306 -13.07 9.81 7.63
CA LEU A 306 -12.88 10.17 6.22
C LEU A 306 -14.18 10.70 5.59
N ARG A 307 -15.31 10.05 5.82
CA ARG A 307 -16.60 10.47 5.27
C ARG A 307 -17.10 11.79 5.86
N GLU A 308 -16.89 11.99 7.16
CA GLU A 308 -17.24 13.25 7.84
C GLU A 308 -16.43 14.43 7.30
N GLU A 309 -15.16 14.22 6.99
CA GLU A 309 -14.31 15.24 6.35
C GLU A 309 -14.72 15.49 4.90
N PHE A 310 -15.03 14.44 4.13
CA PHE A 310 -15.47 14.54 2.73
C PHE A 310 -16.82 15.25 2.56
N LYS A 311 -17.75 15.10 3.51
CA LYS A 311 -19.05 15.81 3.46
C LYS A 311 -18.95 17.31 3.78
N LYS A 312 -17.83 17.75 4.35
CA LYS A 312 -17.59 19.16 4.72
C LYS A 312 -16.85 19.94 3.62
N SER A 313 -16.30 19.25 2.63
CA SER A 313 -15.68 19.84 1.43
C SER A 313 -16.71 20.03 0.33
#